data_AF-A0A429GPH6-F1
#
_entry.id   AF-A0A429GPH6-F1
#
_cell.length_a   1.000
_cell.length_b   1.000
_cell.length_c   1.000
_cell.angle_alpha   90.00
_cell.angle_beta   90.00
_cell.angle_gamma   90.00
#
_symmetry.space_group_name_H-M   'P 1'
#
loop_
_entity.id
_entity.type
_entity.pdbx_description
1 polymer ?
#
loop_
_entity_poly.entity_id
_entity_poly.type
_entity_poly.pdbx_seq_one_letter_code
_entity_poly.pdbx_strand_id
1 'polypeptide(L)'
;MKLLISELLKGRSSGSIFYFNCDLASDSKELRDVLNFYRRFKERNGVKSSIIFLDEVTGLEGWWRVVKGYVDLGLLERDALVLLGSASFRFKGFSEAFPGRRGMGRTVEVLPLSFPEYARVRGVELRIRKRPSKRLSSP
;
A
#
# COMPACT_ATOMS: atom_id res chain seq x y z
N MET A 1 7.39 5.91 2.63
CA MET A 1 6.25 6.74 2.21
C MET A 1 6.62 8.20 1.93
N LYS A 2 7.25 8.92 2.86
CA LYS A 2 7.60 10.35 2.73
C LYS A 2 8.25 10.76 1.40
N LEU A 3 9.23 9.99 0.91
CA LEU A 3 9.91 10.27 -0.37
C LEU A 3 8.95 10.18 -1.57
N LEU A 4 8.12 9.14 -1.64
CA LEU A 4 7.16 8.98 -2.74
C LEU A 4 6.11 10.10 -2.75
N ILE A 5 5.57 10.49 -1.58
CA ILE A 5 4.67 11.65 -1.50
C ILE A 5 5.40 12.93 -1.95
N SER A 6 6.64 13.14 -1.50
CA SER A 6 7.45 14.30 -1.89
C SER A 6 7.68 14.36 -3.41
N GLU A 7 7.90 13.23 -4.07
CA GLU A 7 8.04 13.17 -5.53
C GLU A 7 6.70 13.44 -6.23
N LEU A 8 5.59 12.88 -5.74
CA LEU A 8 4.26 13.12 -6.31
C LEU A 8 3.84 14.59 -6.21
N LEU A 9 4.21 15.28 -5.14
CA LEU A 9 3.93 16.70 -4.94
C LEU A 9 4.64 17.61 -5.95
N LYS A 10 5.68 17.14 -6.65
CA LYS A 10 6.35 17.93 -7.70
C LYS A 10 5.48 18.12 -8.95
N GLY A 11 4.48 17.26 -9.17
CA GLY A 11 3.63 17.28 -10.37
C GLY A 11 2.13 17.23 -10.10
N ARG A 12 1.70 17.29 -8.84
CA ARG A 12 0.28 17.23 -8.43
C ARG A 12 -0.02 18.27 -7.36
N SER A 13 -1.28 18.72 -7.31
CA SER A 13 -1.73 19.57 -6.21
C SER A 13 -1.78 18.77 -4.90
N SER A 14 -1.41 19.41 -3.79
CA SER A 14 -1.41 18.78 -2.46
C SER A 14 -2.77 18.21 -2.08
N GLY A 15 -3.87 18.90 -2.43
CA GLY A 15 -5.24 18.42 -2.20
C GLY A 15 -5.62 17.15 -2.97
N SER A 16 -4.86 16.76 -4.00
CA SER A 16 -5.04 15.51 -4.74
C SER A 16 -4.25 14.32 -4.19
N ILE A 17 -3.52 14.52 -3.09
CA ILE A 17 -2.78 13.46 -2.40
C ILE A 17 -3.29 13.37 -0.96
N PHE A 18 -3.81 12.22 -0.59
CA PHE A 18 -4.31 11.95 0.74
C PHE A 18 -3.50 10.84 1.41
N TYR A 19 -3.13 11.04 2.66
CA TYR A 19 -2.44 10.05 3.48
C TYR A 19 -3.15 9.90 4.81
N PHE A 20 -3.39 8.66 5.22
CA PHE A 20 -3.95 8.32 6.52
C PHE A 20 -3.27 7.07 7.07
N ASN A 21 -2.85 7.12 8.33
CA ASN A 21 -2.37 5.96 9.06
C ASN A 21 -3.56 5.30 9.77
N CYS A 22 -3.90 4.08 9.39
CA CYS A 22 -5.04 3.34 9.92
C CYS A 22 -4.85 2.86 11.36
N ASP A 23 -3.62 2.84 11.91
CA ASP A 23 -3.41 2.60 13.34
C ASP A 23 -4.04 3.70 14.23
N LEU A 24 -4.30 4.89 13.65
CA LEU A 24 -4.96 5.99 14.36
C LEU A 24 -6.48 5.84 14.41
N ALA A 25 -7.06 4.94 13.61
CA ALA A 25 -8.49 4.68 13.62
C ALA A 25 -8.81 3.63 14.69
N SER A 26 -9.79 3.92 15.55
CA SER A 26 -10.27 2.96 16.54
C SER A 26 -11.06 1.81 15.92
N ASP A 27 -11.78 2.08 14.82
CA ASP A 27 -12.59 1.11 14.11
C ASP A 27 -12.79 1.44 12.61
N SER A 28 -13.44 0.53 11.88
CA SER A 28 -13.75 0.73 10.46
C SER A 28 -14.73 1.88 10.19
N LYS A 29 -15.51 2.33 11.19
CA LYS A 29 -16.41 3.47 11.05
C LYS A 29 -15.59 4.76 10.98
N GLU A 30 -14.56 4.92 11.82
CA GLU A 30 -13.66 6.07 11.73
C GLU A 30 -12.94 6.14 10.38
N LEU A 31 -12.47 5.00 9.84
CA LEU A 31 -11.91 4.96 8.48
C LEU A 31 -12.93 5.46 7.45
N ARG A 32 -14.19 5.03 7.56
CA ARG A 32 -15.27 5.50 6.67
C ARG A 32 -15.48 7.01 6.81
N ASP A 33 -15.46 7.54 8.02
CA ASP A 33 -15.69 8.96 8.29
C ASP A 33 -14.55 9.83 7.73
N VAL A 34 -13.31 9.38 7.88
CA VAL A 34 -12.12 10.01 7.30
C VAL A 34 -12.17 10.02 5.77
N LEU A 35 -12.52 8.89 5.14
CA LEU A 35 -12.68 8.82 3.68
C LEU A 35 -13.82 9.72 3.18
N ASN A 36 -14.94 9.77 3.90
CA ASN A 36 -16.05 10.69 3.58
C ASN A 36 -15.67 12.16 3.76
N PHE A 37 -14.86 12.48 4.76
CA PHE A 37 -14.32 13.82 4.94
C PHE A 37 -13.46 14.22 3.74
N TYR A 38 -12.53 13.36 3.34
CA TYR A 38 -11.67 13.63 2.18
C TYR A 38 -12.47 13.74 0.88
N ARG A 39 -13.50 12.90 0.67
CA ARG A 39 -14.36 13.00 -0.52
C ARG A 39 -15.07 14.37 -0.60
N ARG A 40 -15.66 14.83 0.51
CA ARG A 40 -16.28 16.16 0.60
C ARG A 40 -15.26 17.28 0.37
N PHE A 41 -14.04 17.12 0.88
CA PHE A 41 -12.94 18.05 0.59
C PHE A 41 -12.64 18.10 -0.92
N LYS A 42 -12.51 16.96 -1.60
CA LYS A 42 -12.26 16.90 -3.04
C LYS A 42 -13.36 17.61 -3.84
N GLU A 43 -14.62 17.30 -3.53
CA GLU A 43 -15.80 17.90 -4.18
C GLU A 43 -15.78 19.43 -4.07
N ARG A 44 -15.54 19.96 -2.85
CA ARG A 44 -15.48 21.41 -2.60
C ARG A 44 -14.31 22.12 -3.29
N ASN A 45 -13.20 21.42 -3.49
CA ASN A 45 -11.98 21.98 -4.08
C ASN A 45 -11.78 21.61 -5.56
N GLY A 46 -12.79 21.00 -6.21
CA GLY A 46 -12.72 20.62 -7.62
C GLY A 46 -11.65 19.55 -7.95
N VAL A 47 -11.25 18.73 -6.97
CA VAL A 47 -10.24 17.68 -7.16
C VAL A 47 -10.87 16.48 -7.87
N LYS A 48 -10.60 16.32 -9.17
CA LYS A 48 -11.22 15.28 -10.02
C LYS A 48 -10.67 13.87 -9.81
N SER A 49 -9.39 13.76 -9.43
CA SER A 49 -8.67 12.49 -9.22
C SER A 49 -7.65 12.67 -8.11
N SER A 50 -7.45 11.64 -7.29
CA SER A 50 -6.52 11.67 -6.17
C SER A 50 -5.77 10.36 -5.99
N ILE A 51 -4.65 10.44 -5.28
CA ILE A 51 -3.93 9.27 -4.77
C ILE A 51 -4.19 9.19 -3.27
N ILE A 52 -4.75 8.07 -2.83
CA ILE A 52 -5.17 7.83 -1.45
C ILE A 52 -4.27 6.75 -0.87
N PHE A 53 -3.44 7.13 0.11
CA PHE A 53 -2.58 6.23 0.85
C PHE A 53 -3.24 5.87 2.18
N LEU A 54 -3.53 4.59 2.39
CA LEU A 54 -3.96 4.03 3.67
C LEU A 54 -2.83 3.17 4.21
N ASP A 55 -2.17 3.65 5.25
CA ASP A 55 -1.02 3.00 5.90
C ASP A 55 -1.49 2.07 7.02
N GLU A 56 -0.77 0.97 7.23
CA GLU A 56 -1.05 -0.04 8.26
C GLU A 56 -2.50 -0.57 8.33
N VAL A 57 -3.15 -0.75 7.18
CA VAL A 57 -4.56 -1.22 7.12
C VAL A 57 -4.78 -2.58 7.78
N THR A 58 -3.73 -3.40 7.87
CA THR A 58 -3.78 -4.73 8.49
C THR A 58 -4.01 -4.71 10.01
N GLY A 59 -3.80 -3.56 10.65
CA GLY A 59 -4.12 -3.32 12.06
C GLY A 59 -5.61 -3.07 12.32
N LEU A 60 -6.34 -2.56 11.32
CA LEU A 60 -7.72 -2.10 11.51
C LEU A 60 -8.75 -3.17 11.13
N GLU A 61 -9.45 -3.77 12.08
CA GLU A 61 -10.45 -4.78 11.77
C GLU A 61 -11.59 -4.24 10.88
N GLY A 62 -11.98 -5.01 9.86
CA GLY A 62 -13.11 -4.66 8.98
C GLY A 62 -12.83 -3.57 7.93
N TRP A 63 -11.59 -3.05 7.84
CA TRP A 63 -11.19 -2.02 6.85
C TRP A 63 -11.62 -2.35 5.41
N TRP A 64 -11.52 -3.63 5.04
CA TRP A 64 -11.80 -4.13 3.70
C TRP A 64 -13.27 -3.95 3.30
N ARG A 65 -14.20 -3.99 4.26
CA ARG A 65 -15.65 -3.78 3.99
C ARG A 65 -15.89 -2.35 3.54
N VAL A 66 -15.19 -1.40 4.18
CA VAL A 66 -15.26 0.02 3.83
C VAL A 66 -14.69 0.22 2.44
N VAL A 67 -13.46 -0.23 2.21
CA VAL A 67 -12.80 -0.07 0.91
C VAL A 67 -13.61 -0.74 -0.21
N LYS A 68 -14.06 -1.98 -0.02
CA LYS A 68 -14.91 -2.69 -0.98
C LYS A 68 -16.20 -1.93 -1.26
N GLY A 69 -16.90 -1.45 -0.22
CA GLY A 69 -18.12 -0.68 -0.40
C GLY A 69 -17.89 0.59 -1.24
N TYR A 70 -16.76 1.28 -1.05
CA TYR A 70 -16.43 2.45 -1.85
C TYR A 70 -16.11 2.12 -3.31
N VAL A 71 -15.40 1.02 -3.55
CA VAL A 71 -15.13 0.52 -4.91
C VAL A 71 -16.41 0.09 -5.60
N ASP A 72 -17.26 -0.69 -4.92
CA ASP A 72 -18.54 -1.19 -5.46
C ASP A 72 -19.53 -0.07 -5.79
N LEU A 73 -19.50 1.04 -5.04
CA LEU A 73 -20.30 2.24 -5.30
C LEU A 73 -19.72 3.17 -6.38
N GLY A 74 -18.57 2.84 -6.97
CA GLY A 74 -17.90 3.68 -7.96
C GLY A 74 -17.27 4.95 -7.40
N LEU A 75 -17.19 5.11 -6.07
CA LEU A 75 -16.73 6.34 -5.42
C LEU A 75 -15.23 6.60 -5.59
N LEU A 76 -14.48 5.58 -6.03
CA LEU A 76 -13.03 5.62 -6.22
C LEU A 76 -12.61 5.40 -7.69
N GLU A 77 -13.52 5.46 -8.65
CA GLU A 77 -13.24 5.16 -10.07
C GLU A 77 -12.13 6.02 -10.69
N ARG A 78 -11.99 7.26 -10.21
CA ARG A 78 -10.97 8.23 -10.68
C ARG A 78 -9.77 8.33 -9.75
N ASP A 79 -9.72 7.49 -8.72
CA ASP A 79 -8.71 7.55 -7.67
C ASP A 79 -7.78 6.35 -7.72
N ALA A 80 -6.53 6.57 -7.32
CA ALA A 80 -5.57 5.50 -7.09
C ALA A 80 -5.50 5.22 -5.59
N LEU A 81 -5.91 4.03 -5.18
CA LEU A 81 -5.83 3.59 -3.79
C LEU A 81 -4.55 2.77 -3.57
N VAL A 82 -3.73 3.21 -2.62
CA VAL A 82 -2.50 2.53 -2.19
C VAL A 82 -2.72 2.06 -0.75
N LEU A 83 -2.77 0.75 -0.58
CA LEU A 83 -2.97 0.12 0.71
C LEU A 83 -1.64 -0.49 1.17
N LEU A 84 -1.22 -0.17 2.39
CA LEU A 84 0.02 -0.66 2.99
C LEU A 84 -0.30 -1.41 4.28
N GLY A 85 0.48 -2.43 4.58
CA GLY A 85 0.39 -3.13 5.86
C GLY A 85 1.55 -4.10 6.06
N SER A 86 2.04 -4.19 7.29
CA SER A 86 3.16 -5.04 7.65
C SER A 86 2.82 -6.55 7.63
N ALA A 87 1.56 -6.91 7.82
CA ALA A 87 1.11 -8.31 7.88
C ALA A 87 0.64 -8.82 6.51
N SER A 88 1.56 -9.13 5.59
CA SER A 88 1.25 -9.58 4.22
C SER A 88 0.35 -10.82 4.17
N PHE A 89 0.43 -11.72 5.16
CA PHE A 89 -0.47 -12.88 5.27
C PHE A 89 -1.94 -12.46 5.39
N ARG A 90 -2.24 -11.38 6.14
CA ARG A 90 -3.60 -10.86 6.30
C ARG A 90 -4.12 -10.29 4.98
N PHE A 91 -3.24 -9.88 4.06
CA PHE A 91 -3.60 -9.41 2.72
C PHE A 91 -4.06 -10.51 1.76
N LYS A 92 -3.61 -11.77 1.92
CA LYS A 92 -3.94 -12.87 0.99
C LYS A 92 -5.46 -13.10 0.88
N GLY A 93 -6.17 -13.15 2.02
CA GLY A 93 -7.63 -13.31 2.04
C GLY A 93 -8.39 -12.13 1.45
N PHE A 94 -7.82 -10.92 1.49
CA PHE A 94 -8.42 -9.73 0.85
C PHE A 94 -8.12 -9.67 -0.63
N SER A 95 -6.97 -10.18 -1.07
CA SER A 95 -6.61 -10.14 -2.47
C SER A 95 -7.62 -10.91 -3.35
N GLU A 96 -8.24 -11.93 -2.77
CA GLU A 96 -9.29 -12.78 -3.35
C GLU A 96 -10.69 -12.15 -3.26
N ALA A 97 -10.87 -11.07 -2.50
CA ALA A 97 -12.14 -10.35 -2.36
C ALA A 97 -12.36 -9.24 -3.40
N PHE A 98 -11.30 -8.86 -4.14
CA PHE A 98 -11.35 -7.85 -5.22
C PHE A 98 -11.12 -8.39 -6.66
N PRO A 99 -11.43 -9.65 -7.03
CA PRO A 99 -11.26 -10.11 -8.40
C PRO A 99 -12.18 -9.30 -9.32
N GLY A 100 -11.67 -8.86 -10.47
CA GLY A 100 -12.37 -8.01 -11.44
C GLY A 100 -12.57 -6.54 -11.03
N ARG A 101 -12.34 -6.17 -9.77
CA ARG A 101 -12.57 -4.81 -9.23
C ARG A 101 -11.30 -3.97 -9.07
N ARG A 102 -10.16 -4.47 -9.54
CA ARG A 102 -8.87 -3.77 -9.48
C ARG A 102 -8.60 -2.86 -10.67
N GLY A 103 -9.37 -2.98 -11.76
CA GLY A 103 -8.97 -2.40 -13.04
C GLY A 103 -7.56 -2.85 -13.42
N MET A 104 -6.64 -1.89 -13.62
CA MET A 104 -5.21 -2.11 -13.86
C MET A 104 -4.36 -2.24 -12.58
N GLY A 105 -4.99 -2.25 -11.41
CA GLY A 105 -4.34 -2.30 -10.10
C GLY A 105 -3.54 -3.59 -9.88
N ARG A 106 -2.33 -3.46 -9.34
CA ARG A 106 -1.40 -4.56 -9.08
C ARG A 106 -1.15 -4.68 -7.58
N THR A 107 -1.15 -5.90 -7.07
CA THR A 107 -0.60 -6.18 -5.74
C THR A 107 0.91 -6.21 -5.86
N VAL A 108 1.60 -5.38 -5.09
CA VAL A 108 3.06 -5.39 -5.00
C VAL A 108 3.44 -5.84 -3.60
N GLU A 109 4.03 -7.03 -3.50
CA GLU A 109 4.61 -7.51 -2.25
C GLU A 109 6.06 -7.01 -2.18
N VAL A 110 6.38 -6.28 -1.11
CA VAL A 110 7.73 -5.76 -0.87
C VAL A 110 8.36 -6.60 0.22
N LEU A 111 9.31 -7.45 -0.16
CA LEU A 111 10.08 -8.25 0.79
C LEU A 111 11.24 -7.43 1.37
N PRO A 112 11.67 -7.73 2.61
CA PRO A 112 12.87 -7.10 3.16
C PRO A 112 14.07 -7.39 2.25
N LEU A 113 14.96 -6.41 2.12
CA LEU A 113 16.21 -6.59 1.39
C LEU A 113 17.01 -7.72 2.04
N SER A 114 17.54 -8.61 1.20
CA SER A 114 18.59 -9.52 1.65
C SER A 114 19.81 -8.71 2.11
N PHE A 115 20.61 -9.27 3.01
CA PHE A 115 21.83 -8.61 3.49
C PHE A 115 22.73 -8.10 2.35
N PRO A 116 22.90 -8.85 1.23
CA PRO A 116 23.65 -8.34 0.09
C PRO A 116 23.04 -7.13 -0.61
N GLU A 117 21.71 -7.09 -0.76
CA GLU A 117 21.02 -5.94 -1.36
C GLU A 117 21.12 -4.72 -0.46
N TYR A 118 20.96 -4.90 0.86
CA TYR A 118 21.17 -3.84 1.84
C TYR A 118 22.59 -3.27 1.74
N ALA A 119 23.62 -4.12 1.73
CA ALA A 119 25.01 -3.69 1.61
C ALA A 119 25.26 -2.90 0.32
N ARG A 120 24.69 -3.34 -0.82
CA ARG A 120 24.78 -2.62 -2.10
C ARG A 120 24.14 -1.23 -2.03
N VAL A 121 22.95 -1.11 -1.44
CA VAL A 121 22.27 0.19 -1.23
C VAL A 121 23.11 1.11 -0.34
N ARG A 122 23.90 0.56 0.57
CA ARG A 122 24.83 1.29 1.44
C ARG A 122 26.20 1.56 0.79
N GLY A 123 26.40 1.18 -0.47
CA GLY A 123 27.67 1.37 -1.19
C GLY A 123 28.78 0.39 -0.80
N VAL A 124 28.44 -0.73 -0.16
CA VAL A 124 29.40 -1.76 0.25
C VAL A 124 29.44 -2.87 -0.81
N GLU A 125 30.62 -3.10 -1.40
CA GLU A 125 30.86 -4.26 -2.27
C GLU A 125 31.16 -5.51 -1.43
N LEU A 126 30.21 -6.44 -1.40
CA LEU A 126 30.40 -7.72 -0.73
C LEU A 126 31.06 -8.74 -1.67
N ARG A 127 32.22 -9.27 -1.26
CA ARG A 127 32.79 -10.49 -1.85
C ARG A 127 32.09 -11.73 -1.28
N ILE A 128 31.08 -12.23 -1.98
CA ILE A 128 30.39 -13.47 -1.59
C ILE A 128 31.32 -14.67 -1.88
N ARG A 129 31.91 -15.26 -0.84
CA ARG A 129 32.58 -16.56 -0.95
C ARG A 129 31.50 -17.65 -1.10
N LYS A 130 31.44 -18.32 -2.26
CA LYS A 130 30.62 -19.52 -2.42
C LYS A 130 31.13 -20.60 -1.45
N ARG A 131 30.27 -21.14 -0.59
CA ARG A 131 30.60 -22.36 0.16
C ARG A 131 30.79 -23.50 -0.86
N PRO A 132 31.84 -24.32 -0.74
CA PRO A 132 31.97 -25.49 -1.58
C PRO A 132 30.77 -26.41 -1.35
N SER A 133 30.13 -26.83 -2.44
CA SER A 133 29.07 -27.83 -2.41
C SER A 133 29.61 -29.11 -1.78
N LYS A 134 29.08 -29.52 -0.63
CA LYS A 134 29.29 -30.89 -0.14
C LYS A 134 28.72 -31.82 -1.21
N ARG A 135 29.58 -32.51 -1.97
CA ARG A 135 29.18 -33.72 -2.67
C ARG A 135 28.75 -34.70 -1.58
N LEU A 136 27.46 -35.02 -1.51
CA LEU A 136 27.04 -36.25 -0.85
C LEU A 136 27.61 -37.38 -1.71
N SER A 137 28.66 -38.02 -1.23
CA SER A 137 29.01 -39.37 -1.65
C SER A 137 27.99 -40.31 -0.99
N SER A 138 27.06 -40.83 -1.80
CA SER A 138 26.23 -41.98 -1.40
C SER A 138 27.10 -43.26 -1.44
N PRO A 139 26.96 -44.17 -0.46
CA PRO A 139 27.46 -45.53 -0.57
C PRO A 139 26.66 -46.37 -1.59
#